data_AF-A0A7W9TMF6-F1
#
_entry.id   AF-A0A7W9TMF6-F1
#
_cell.length_a   1.000
_cell.length_b   1.000
_cell.length_c   1.000
_cell.angle_alpha   90.00
_cell.angle_beta   90.00
_cell.angle_gamma   90.00
#
_symmetry.space_group_name_H-M   'P 1'
#
loop_
_entity.id
_entity.type
_entity.pdbx_description
1 polymer ?
#
loop_
_entity_poly.entity_id
_entity_poly.type
_entity_poly.pdbx_seq_one_letter_code
_entity_poly.pdbx_strand_id
1 'polypeptide(L)'
;MLGRTVLHADETPVQMLTPGAGKTQRAYLWAYTSTSYDSLRAVIYDFAPSRAGAHCRTFLQDWRGKLVTDDYSGYKAGFATGITELGCLAHARRKFHDLHVNHQSQIAAQALELFGGLYGVEREVAELPADERKRIRQQTAVPIANTLHQWRSPSASVYLTDRGRRGQWLTA
;
A
#
# COMPACT_ATOMS: atom_id res chain seq x y z
N MET A 1 14.05 7.91 -9.56
CA MET A 1 13.15 7.12 -8.70
C MET A 1 13.87 6.53 -7.48
N LEU A 2 14.85 5.64 -7.65
CA LEU A 2 15.48 4.90 -6.54
C LEU A 2 16.32 5.74 -5.55
N GLY A 3 16.55 7.04 -5.81
CA GLY A 3 17.16 7.95 -4.83
C GLY A 3 16.22 8.39 -3.69
N ARG A 4 14.99 7.86 -3.62
CA ARG A 4 13.96 8.24 -2.63
C ARG A 4 13.93 7.24 -1.48
N THR A 5 13.54 7.70 -0.29
CA THR A 5 13.46 6.86 0.90
C THR A 5 12.13 6.13 1.04
N VAL A 6 11.09 6.57 0.33
CA VAL A 6 9.75 5.96 0.33
C VAL A 6 9.30 5.82 -1.11
N LEU A 7 8.85 4.62 -1.47
CA LEU A 7 8.26 4.32 -2.76
C LEU A 7 6.93 3.58 -2.55
N HIS A 8 6.01 3.75 -3.49
CA HIS A 8 4.82 2.93 -3.62
C HIS A 8 5.03 1.96 -4.78
N ALA A 9 4.57 0.73 -4.63
CA ALA A 9 4.53 -0.26 -5.69
C ALA A 9 3.13 -0.88 -5.78
N ASP A 10 2.66 -1.09 -7.00
CA ASP A 10 1.42 -1.79 -7.31
C ASP A 10 1.57 -2.51 -8.65
N GLU A 11 0.81 -3.58 -8.85
CA GLU A 11 0.90 -4.42 -10.02
C GLU A 11 -0.49 -4.71 -10.59
N THR A 12 -0.73 -4.12 -11.76
CA THR A 12 -2.04 -4.20 -12.42
C THR A 12 -1.98 -5.22 -13.56
N PRO A 13 -2.89 -6.21 -13.60
CA PRO A 13 -2.94 -7.16 -14.70
C PRO A 13 -3.40 -6.48 -15.99
N VAL A 14 -2.76 -6.83 -17.09
CA VAL A 14 -3.11 -6.40 -18.45
C VAL A 14 -3.22 -7.60 -19.39
N GLN A 15 -3.93 -7.44 -20.51
CA GLN A 15 -4.01 -8.46 -21.56
C GLN A 15 -2.99 -8.14 -22.65
N MET A 16 -1.97 -8.99 -22.80
CA MET A 16 -0.95 -8.87 -23.84
C MET A 16 -1.30 -9.80 -25.01
N LEU A 17 -1.28 -9.26 -26.23
CA LEU A 17 -1.39 -10.08 -27.44
C LEU A 17 -0.23 -11.07 -27.52
N THR A 18 -0.53 -12.31 -27.91
CA THR A 18 0.49 -13.33 -28.21
C THR A 18 0.50 -13.54 -29.72
N PRO A 19 1.44 -12.91 -30.46
CA PRO A 19 1.47 -13.01 -31.92
C PRO A 19 1.49 -14.47 -32.38
N GLY A 20 0.68 -14.78 -33.39
CA GLY A 20 0.53 -16.14 -33.92
C GLY A 20 -0.42 -17.07 -33.15
N ALA A 21 -0.86 -16.72 -31.94
CA ALA A 21 -1.74 -17.58 -31.14
C ALA A 21 -3.24 -17.21 -31.20
N GLY A 22 -3.58 -16.04 -31.77
CA GLY A 22 -4.96 -15.55 -31.84
C GLY A 22 -5.63 -15.30 -30.48
N LYS A 23 -4.83 -15.25 -29.40
CA LYS A 23 -5.28 -15.11 -28.01
C LYS A 23 -4.41 -14.09 -27.28
N THR A 24 -4.94 -13.55 -26.19
CA THR A 24 -4.16 -12.76 -25.22
C THR A 24 -3.67 -13.66 -24.10
N GLN A 25 -2.55 -13.26 -23.49
CA GLN A 25 -2.07 -13.80 -22.23
C GLN A 25 -2.05 -12.71 -21.16
N ARG A 26 -2.20 -13.10 -19.90
CA ARG A 26 -2.15 -12.18 -18.78
C ARG A 26 -0.71 -11.76 -18.52
N ALA A 27 -0.46 -10.47 -18.61
CA ALA A 27 0.78 -9.81 -18.23
C ALA A 27 0.49 -8.76 -17.15
N TYR A 28 1.50 -8.02 -16.71
CA TYR A 28 1.40 -7.08 -15.60
C TYR A 28 2.17 -5.80 -15.91
N LEU A 29 1.58 -4.66 -15.52
CA LEU A 29 2.29 -3.40 -15.38
C LEU A 29 2.60 -3.20 -13.90
N TRP A 30 3.89 -3.19 -13.57
CA TRP A 30 4.39 -2.82 -12.26
C TRP A 30 4.58 -1.31 -12.22
N ALA A 31 3.81 -0.63 -11.38
CA ALA A 31 3.86 0.80 -11.20
C ALA A 31 4.70 1.15 -9.97
N TYR A 32 5.63 2.09 -10.13
CA TYR A 32 6.42 2.65 -9.03
C TYR A 32 6.29 4.16 -9.00
N THR A 33 6.00 4.72 -7.83
CA THR A 33 5.92 6.18 -7.64
C THR A 33 6.54 6.59 -6.31
N SER A 34 6.99 7.84 -6.22
CA SER A 34 7.30 8.47 -4.94
C SER A 34 6.02 8.94 -4.25
N THR A 35 6.17 9.53 -3.06
CA THR A 35 5.07 10.10 -2.27
C THR A 35 4.54 11.39 -2.91
N SER A 36 3.33 11.80 -2.53
CA SER A 36 2.74 13.08 -2.96
C SER A 36 3.49 14.32 -2.46
N TYR A 37 4.44 14.15 -1.53
CA TYR A 37 5.28 15.22 -0.98
C TYR A 37 6.63 15.35 -1.69
N ASP A 38 6.97 14.43 -2.61
CA ASP A 38 8.20 14.52 -3.40
C ASP A 38 8.05 15.59 -4.49
N SER A 39 9.15 16.26 -4.81
CA SER A 39 9.22 17.16 -5.96
C SER A 39 9.14 16.42 -7.30
N LEU A 40 9.52 15.14 -7.34
CA LEU A 40 9.40 14.28 -8.51
C LEU A 40 7.96 13.83 -8.71
N ARG A 41 7.32 14.37 -9.74
CA ARG A 41 6.00 13.95 -10.22
C ARG A 41 6.14 12.95 -11.36
N ALA A 42 6.49 11.70 -11.02
CA ALA A 42 6.68 10.65 -12.01
C ALA A 42 6.17 9.30 -11.51
N VAL A 43 5.65 8.51 -12.44
CA VAL A 43 5.33 7.09 -12.25
C VAL A 43 6.15 6.31 -13.28
N ILE A 44 6.83 5.26 -12.83
CA ILE A 44 7.48 4.30 -13.73
C ILE A 44 6.55 3.11 -13.89
N TYR A 45 6.28 2.73 -15.14
CA TYR A 45 5.60 1.51 -15.48
C TYR A 45 6.62 0.53 -16.07
N ASP A 46 6.79 -0.60 -15.40
CA ASP A 46 7.64 -1.70 -15.83
C ASP A 46 6.75 -2.87 -16.27
N PHE A 47 6.81 -3.21 -17.55
CA PHE A 47 6.00 -4.27 -18.13
C PHE A 47 6.66 -5.62 -17.89
N ALA A 48 5.89 -6.57 -17.34
CA ALA A 48 6.36 -7.92 -17.08
C ALA A 48 5.35 -8.98 -17.58
N PRO A 49 5.83 -10.12 -18.12
CA PRO A 49 4.95 -11.20 -18.57
C PRO A 49 4.29 -11.97 -17.41
N SER A 50 4.57 -11.64 -16.16
CA SER A 50 4.02 -12.33 -14.98
C SER A 50 3.98 -11.42 -13.76
N ARG A 51 3.23 -11.83 -12.72
CA ARG A 51 3.21 -11.17 -11.40
C ARG A 51 4.35 -11.62 -10.48
N ALA A 52 5.38 -12.28 -10.98
CA ALA A 52 6.45 -12.81 -10.13
C ALA A 52 7.18 -11.67 -9.39
N GLY A 53 7.36 -11.81 -8.08
CA GLY A 53 8.08 -10.82 -7.26
C GLY A 53 9.54 -10.57 -7.69
N ALA A 54 10.10 -11.44 -8.55
CA ALA A 54 11.41 -11.23 -9.16
C ALA A 54 11.46 -9.93 -9.98
N HIS A 55 10.37 -9.53 -10.66
CA HIS A 55 10.30 -8.29 -11.44
C HIS A 55 10.51 -7.07 -10.53
N CYS A 56 9.82 -7.04 -9.39
CA CYS A 56 10.01 -5.99 -8.39
C CYS A 56 11.43 -5.95 -7.82
N ARG A 57 12.03 -7.11 -7.53
CA ARG A 57 13.42 -7.16 -7.04
C ARG A 57 14.44 -6.72 -8.10
N THR A 58 14.23 -7.07 -9.37
CA THR A 58 15.08 -6.62 -10.47
C THR A 58 15.03 -5.10 -10.62
N PHE A 59 13.83 -4.51 -10.51
CA PHE A 59 13.67 -3.06 -10.56
C PHE A 59 14.30 -2.35 -9.35
N LEU A 60 14.05 -2.85 -8.14
CA LEU A 60 14.53 -2.21 -6.90
C LEU A 60 16.01 -2.45 -6.61
N GLN A 61 16.61 -3.52 -7.15
CA GLN A 61 18.02 -3.85 -6.98
C GLN A 61 18.45 -3.80 -5.49
N ASP A 62 19.47 -2.99 -5.18
CA ASP A 62 20.01 -2.79 -3.84
C ASP A 62 19.33 -1.65 -3.06
N TRP A 63 18.19 -1.14 -3.54
CA TRP A 63 17.44 -0.13 -2.81
C TRP A 63 16.97 -0.63 -1.43
N ARG A 64 17.16 0.20 -0.40
CA ARG A 64 16.79 -0.09 1.00
C ARG A 64 16.02 1.10 1.58
N GLY A 65 14.75 1.23 1.20
CA GLY A 65 13.84 2.23 1.77
C GLY A 65 12.56 1.62 2.31
N LYS A 66 11.51 2.44 2.41
CA LYS A 66 10.18 2.00 2.83
C LYS A 66 9.27 1.80 1.62
N LEU A 67 8.76 0.59 1.41
CA LEU A 67 7.92 0.26 0.27
C LEU A 67 6.47 0.10 0.71
N VAL A 68 5.60 0.97 0.19
CA VAL A 68 4.15 0.90 0.39
C VAL A 68 3.55 -0.04 -0.65
N THR A 69 2.92 -1.12 -0.20
CA THR A 69 2.35 -2.16 -1.07
C THR A 69 0.99 -2.63 -0.56
N ASP A 70 0.27 -3.43 -1.35
CA ASP A 70 -1.00 -4.06 -0.97
C ASP A 70 -0.85 -5.33 -0.10
N ASP A 71 0.37 -5.65 0.37
CA ASP A 71 0.74 -6.89 1.07
C ASP A 71 0.81 -8.14 0.18
N TYR A 72 0.87 -7.99 -1.16
CA TYR A 72 1.06 -9.13 -2.06
C TYR A 72 2.37 -9.89 -1.76
N SER A 73 2.29 -11.22 -1.79
CA SER A 73 3.41 -12.11 -1.46
C SER A 73 4.66 -11.91 -2.33
N GLY A 74 4.51 -11.37 -3.55
CA GLY A 74 5.62 -11.04 -4.44
C GLY A 74 6.65 -10.08 -3.84
N TYR A 75 6.23 -9.21 -2.91
CA TYR A 75 7.11 -8.24 -2.27
C TYR A 75 7.94 -8.81 -1.11
N LYS A 76 7.51 -9.92 -0.50
CA LYS A 76 8.05 -10.44 0.77
C LYS A 76 9.54 -10.76 0.74
N ALA A 77 10.04 -11.25 -0.39
CA ALA A 77 11.46 -11.52 -0.56
C ALA A 77 12.33 -10.24 -0.47
N GLY A 78 11.83 -9.09 -0.92
CA GLY A 78 12.52 -7.80 -0.78
C GLY A 78 12.55 -7.31 0.67
N PHE A 79 11.51 -7.60 1.45
CA PHE A 79 11.48 -7.24 2.87
C PHE A 79 12.50 -8.03 3.69
N ALA A 80 12.73 -9.29 3.33
CA ALA A 80 13.77 -10.12 3.94
C ALA A 80 15.19 -9.61 3.66
N THR A 81 15.40 -8.80 2.62
CA THR A 81 16.72 -8.27 2.21
C THR A 81 16.96 -6.81 2.61
N GLY A 82 16.10 -6.23 3.45
CA GLY A 82 16.32 -4.93 4.08
C GLY A 82 15.38 -3.80 3.64
N ILE A 83 14.39 -4.07 2.79
CA ILE A 83 13.30 -3.12 2.52
C ILE A 83 12.34 -3.12 3.72
N THR A 84 11.94 -1.92 4.15
CA THR A 84 10.93 -1.75 5.20
C THR A 84 9.53 -1.84 4.59
N GLU A 85 8.73 -2.79 5.05
CA GLU A 85 7.35 -3.00 4.60
C GLU A 85 6.38 -1.95 5.19
N LEU A 86 5.59 -1.32 4.32
CA LEU A 86 4.45 -0.49 4.68
C LEU A 86 3.18 -0.96 3.96
N GLY A 87 2.06 -1.02 4.69
CA GLY A 87 0.76 -1.38 4.13
C GLY A 87 0.05 -0.19 3.49
N CYS A 88 -0.52 -0.39 2.30
CA CYS A 88 -1.33 0.60 1.61
C CYS A 88 -2.74 0.71 2.24
N LEU A 89 -3.07 1.86 2.84
CA LEU A 89 -4.38 2.11 3.45
C LEU A 89 -5.53 2.03 2.43
N ALA A 90 -5.30 2.42 1.17
CA ALA A 90 -6.33 2.33 0.13
C ALA A 90 -6.72 0.87 -0.16
N HIS A 91 -5.73 -0.03 -0.24
CA HIS A 91 -5.95 -1.45 -0.43
C HIS A 91 -6.60 -2.10 0.80
N ALA A 92 -6.16 -1.75 2.01
CA ALA A 92 -6.79 -2.22 3.24
C ALA A 92 -8.26 -1.79 3.33
N ARG A 93 -8.57 -0.51 3.03
CA ARG A 93 -9.94 0.03 3.03
C ARG A 93 -10.84 -0.66 2.02
N ARG A 94 -10.34 -0.95 0.80
CA ARG A 94 -11.13 -1.54 -0.30
C ARG A 94 -11.81 -2.84 0.13
N LYS A 95 -11.13 -3.69 0.91
CA LYS A 95 -11.71 -4.94 1.42
C LYS A 95 -12.96 -4.71 2.28
N PHE A 96 -12.94 -3.71 3.16
CA PHE A 96 -14.11 -3.34 3.97
C PHE A 96 -15.20 -2.69 3.12
N HIS A 97 -14.81 -1.85 2.17
CA HIS A 97 -15.76 -1.25 1.24
C HIS A 97 -16.54 -2.31 0.46
N ASP A 98 -15.85 -3.31 -0.09
CA ASP A 98 -16.49 -4.37 -0.88
C ASP A 98 -17.42 -5.22 -0.01
N LEU A 99 -17.03 -5.52 1.24
CA LEU A 99 -17.92 -6.19 2.21
C LEU A 99 -19.16 -5.37 2.53
N HIS A 100 -19.01 -4.06 2.67
CA HIS A 100 -20.13 -3.17 2.96
C HIS A 100 -21.09 -3.06 1.77
N VAL A 101 -20.58 -2.79 0.56
CA VAL A 101 -21.41 -2.62 -0.63
C VAL A 101 -22.13 -3.92 -1.00
N ASN A 102 -21.44 -5.07 -0.94
CA ASN A 102 -22.02 -6.35 -1.39
C ASN A 102 -22.87 -7.04 -0.33
N HIS A 103 -22.64 -6.77 0.96
CA HIS A 103 -23.27 -7.52 2.05
C HIS A 103 -23.86 -6.65 3.17
N GLN A 104 -23.87 -5.32 3.01
CA GLN A 104 -24.38 -4.36 4.01
C GLN A 104 -23.78 -4.59 5.41
N SER A 105 -22.53 -5.04 5.44
CA SER A 105 -21.83 -5.38 6.68
C SER A 105 -21.67 -4.14 7.55
N GLN A 106 -22.30 -4.16 8.73
CA GLN A 106 -22.22 -3.10 9.73
C GLN A 106 -20.82 -3.04 10.37
N ILE A 107 -20.21 -4.21 10.53
CA ILE A 107 -18.81 -4.37 10.94
C ILE A 107 -17.90 -3.63 9.94
N ALA A 108 -18.10 -3.86 8.64
CA ALA A 108 -17.32 -3.15 7.63
C ALA A 108 -17.59 -1.64 7.61
N ALA A 109 -18.83 -1.19 7.86
CA ALA A 109 -19.16 0.23 7.98
C ALA A 109 -18.35 0.93 9.09
N GLN A 110 -18.26 0.32 10.28
CA GLN A 110 -17.45 0.83 11.39
C GLN A 110 -15.97 0.97 11.02
N ALA A 111 -15.40 -0.02 10.32
CA ALA A 111 -14.02 0.07 9.84
C ALA A 111 -13.85 1.23 8.84
N LEU A 112 -14.83 1.44 7.95
CA LEU A 112 -14.80 2.53 6.97
C LEU A 112 -14.86 3.91 7.61
N GLU A 113 -15.56 4.08 8.74
CA GLU A 113 -15.54 5.30 9.53
C GLU A 113 -14.13 5.60 10.06
N LEU A 114 -13.44 4.60 10.60
CA LEU A 114 -12.05 4.74 11.07
C LEU A 114 -11.09 5.09 9.92
N PHE A 115 -11.21 4.43 8.75
CA PHE A 115 -10.45 4.83 7.55
C PHE A 115 -10.78 6.26 7.11
N GLY A 116 -12.05 6.67 7.21
CA GLY A 116 -12.49 8.04 6.97
C GLY A 116 -11.79 9.05 7.87
N GLY A 117 -11.65 8.73 9.15
CA GLY A 117 -10.88 9.52 10.13
C GLY A 117 -9.41 9.64 9.75
N LEU A 118 -8.75 8.53 9.38
CA LEU A 118 -7.36 8.56 8.90
C LEU A 118 -7.19 9.45 7.67
N TYR A 119 -8.09 9.35 6.69
CA TYR A 119 -8.05 10.21 5.50
C TYR A 119 -8.39 11.66 5.81
N GLY A 120 -9.21 11.91 6.84
CA GLY A 120 -9.43 13.25 7.39
C GLY A 120 -8.14 13.90 7.83
N VAL A 121 -7.37 13.20 8.68
CA VAL A 121 -6.05 13.67 9.14
C VAL A 121 -5.12 13.95 7.96
N GLU A 122 -5.02 13.05 6.97
CA GLU A 122 -4.15 13.26 5.81
C GLU A 122 -4.54 14.48 4.96
N ARG A 123 -5.84 14.81 4.87
CA ARG A 123 -6.30 16.05 4.22
C ARG A 123 -5.90 17.30 5.01
N GLU A 124 -6.05 17.27 6.34
CA GLU A 124 -5.70 18.40 7.21
C GLU A 124 -4.21 18.73 7.15
N VAL A 125 -3.35 17.71 7.07
CA VAL A 125 -1.89 17.90 7.10
C VAL A 125 -1.25 18.08 5.73
N ALA A 126 -2.01 18.06 4.63
CA ALA A 126 -1.50 17.98 3.27
C ALA A 126 -0.49 19.08 2.90
N GLU A 127 -0.74 20.31 3.35
CA GLU A 127 0.09 21.47 3.02
C GLU A 127 1.06 21.87 4.15
N LEU A 128 1.12 21.08 5.24
CA LEU A 128 1.96 21.39 6.40
C LEU A 128 3.40 20.88 6.22
N PRO A 129 4.39 21.51 6.86
CA PRO A 129 5.76 21.01 6.94
C PRO A 129 5.86 19.59 7.53
N ALA A 130 6.89 18.84 7.14
CA ALA A 130 6.99 17.40 7.44
C ALA A 130 7.00 17.06 8.94
N ASP A 131 7.61 17.90 9.76
CA ASP A 131 7.63 17.82 11.21
C ASP A 131 6.23 18.01 11.82
N GLU A 132 5.48 18.98 11.32
CA GLU A 132 4.11 19.24 11.77
C GLU A 132 3.15 18.12 11.34
N ARG A 133 3.26 17.64 10.09
CA ARG A 133 2.52 16.44 9.64
C ARG A 133 2.77 15.27 10.56
N LYS A 134 4.04 15.01 10.90
CA LYS A 134 4.42 13.92 11.81
C LYS A 134 3.81 14.14 13.19
N ARG A 135 3.87 15.35 13.75
CA ARG A 135 3.30 15.68 15.06
C ARG A 135 1.80 15.40 15.12
N ILE A 136 1.04 15.90 14.14
CA ILE A 136 -0.42 15.71 14.07
C ILE A 136 -0.77 14.24 13.83
N ARG A 137 -0.07 13.55 12.92
CA ARG A 137 -0.25 12.10 12.71
C ARG A 137 -0.04 11.31 14.01
N GLN A 138 0.97 11.65 14.81
CA GLN A 138 1.21 10.98 16.09
C GLN A 138 0.11 11.25 17.12
N GLN A 139 -0.45 12.46 17.14
CA GLN A 139 -1.49 12.84 18.10
C GLN A 139 -2.87 12.31 17.71
N THR A 140 -3.20 12.33 16.41
CA THR A 140 -4.57 12.09 15.93
C THR A 140 -4.71 10.80 15.13
N ALA A 141 -3.80 10.51 14.19
CA ALA A 141 -3.92 9.32 13.35
C ALA A 141 -3.51 8.03 14.09
N VAL A 142 -2.52 8.08 15.00
CA VAL A 142 -2.09 6.91 15.80
C VAL A 142 -3.24 6.31 16.61
N PRO A 143 -4.00 7.07 17.43
CA PRO A 143 -5.13 6.51 18.16
C PRO A 143 -6.14 5.81 17.26
N ILE A 144 -6.50 6.42 16.11
CA ILE A 144 -7.45 5.84 15.15
C ILE A 144 -6.90 4.52 14.58
N ALA A 145 -5.64 4.51 14.17
CA ALA A 145 -4.99 3.30 13.65
C ALA A 145 -4.89 2.19 14.70
N ASN A 146 -4.65 2.54 15.97
CA ASN A 146 -4.63 1.59 17.07
C ASN A 146 -6.02 0.99 17.32
N THR A 147 -7.09 1.80 17.28
CA THR A 147 -8.47 1.31 17.37
C THR A 147 -8.77 0.34 16.23
N LEU A 148 -8.40 0.69 14.99
CA LEU A 148 -8.57 -0.19 13.83
C LEU A 148 -7.82 -1.52 13.98
N HIS A 149 -6.63 -1.50 14.59
CA HIS A 149 -5.85 -2.70 14.87
C HIS A 149 -6.44 -3.56 15.99
N GLN A 150 -6.88 -2.95 17.09
CA GLN A 150 -7.49 -3.66 18.22
C GLN A 150 -8.82 -4.29 17.85
N TRP A 151 -9.54 -3.70 16.89
CA TRP A 151 -10.79 -4.23 16.36
C TRP A 151 -10.63 -5.56 15.60
N ARG A 152 -9.41 -6.10 15.47
CA ARG A 152 -9.16 -7.50 15.09
C ARG A 152 -9.76 -8.46 16.12
N SER A 153 -11.07 -8.67 16.05
CA SER A 153 -11.78 -9.76 16.74
C SER A 153 -11.25 -11.12 16.27
N PRO A 154 -11.37 -12.21 17.05
CA PRO A 154 -10.93 -13.56 16.65
C PRO A 154 -11.46 -14.02 15.28
N SER A 155 -12.64 -13.54 14.88
CA SER A 155 -13.26 -13.83 13.57
C SER A 155 -12.67 -13.07 12.37
N ALA A 156 -11.76 -12.11 12.59
CA ALA A 156 -11.20 -11.22 11.57
C ALA A 156 -9.72 -11.49 11.23
N SER A 157 -9.19 -12.64 11.67
CA SER A 157 -7.76 -13.02 11.62
C SER A 157 -7.10 -13.03 10.23
N VAL A 158 -7.86 -12.87 9.13
CA VAL A 158 -7.37 -13.08 7.76
C VAL A 158 -6.85 -11.82 7.05
N TYR A 159 -7.17 -10.60 7.50
CA TYR A 159 -7.13 -9.45 6.58
C TYR A 159 -6.04 -8.40 6.79
N LEU A 160 -5.32 -8.44 7.91
CA LEU A 160 -4.19 -7.56 8.16
C LEU A 160 -3.09 -8.41 8.79
N THR A 161 -2.08 -8.77 8.01
CA THR A 161 -1.00 -9.64 8.47
C THR A 161 -0.22 -9.00 9.62
N ASP A 162 0.33 -9.87 10.47
CA ASP A 162 0.95 -9.60 11.77
C ASP A 162 2.39 -9.03 11.68
N ARG A 163 2.84 -8.55 10.50
CA ARG A 163 4.27 -8.29 10.27
C ARG A 163 4.66 -6.89 9.78
N GLY A 164 3.71 -6.00 9.53
CA GLY A 164 4.01 -4.58 9.33
C GLY A 164 4.38 -3.92 10.65
N ARG A 165 5.66 -3.60 10.86
CA ARG A 165 6.16 -2.96 12.09
C ARG A 165 5.32 -1.70 12.40
N ARG A 166 4.71 -1.70 13.60
CA ARG A 166 3.91 -0.65 14.23
C ARG A 166 4.17 0.77 13.69
N GLY A 167 3.14 1.43 13.17
CA GLY A 167 3.12 2.88 12.97
C GLY A 167 4.16 3.46 12.00
N GLN A 168 4.85 2.64 11.19
CA GLN A 168 5.90 3.15 10.32
C GLN A 168 5.36 4.03 9.17
N TRP A 169 4.09 3.87 8.79
CA TRP A 169 3.39 4.76 7.84
C TRP A 169 3.24 6.21 8.35
N LEU A 170 3.41 6.46 9.66
CA LEU A 170 3.29 7.81 10.24
C LEU A 170 4.55 8.66 10.06
N THR A 171 5.63 8.02 9.58
CA THR A 171 6.95 8.64 9.34
C THR A 171 7.39 8.55 7.88
N ALA A 172 6.48 8.13 7.01
CA ALA A 172 6.64 8.09 5.57
C ALA A 172 6.12 9.38 4.93
#